data_AF-A0A914XXD0-F1
#
_entry.id   AF-A0A914XXD0-F1
#
_cell.length_a   1.000
_cell.length_b   1.000
_cell.length_c   1.000
_cell.angle_alpha   90.00
_cell.angle_beta   90.00
_cell.angle_gamma   90.00
#
_symmetry.space_group_name_H-M   'P 1'
#
loop_
_entity.id
_entity.type
_entity.pdbx_description
1 polymer ?
#
loop_
_entity_poly.entity_id
_entity_poly.type
_entity_poly.pdbx_seq_one_letter_code
_entity_poly.pdbx_strand_id
1 'polypeptide(L)'
;MSEYTAHFDPNDLKSTGIPTKQIINAYEKWAYGGFGIMSTGAIVLDQTGLNFLPGNMLIGEEEDSEERREGFEAIVKASKKYGSIVLAQVANIEDHMTFFKAQTDEERENALAKTRYATKYVYDRGFDGIILQILPAAQDGKTDLELTKKVVEAMEKLVR
;
A
#
# COMPACT_ATOMS: atom_id res chain seq x y z
N MET A 1 -1.73 -4.97 -8.78
CA MET A 1 -2.10 -4.10 -9.93
C MET A 1 -1.79 -2.67 -9.49
N SER A 2 -1.34 -1.77 -10.37
CA SER A 2 -0.93 -0.40 -10.00
C SER A 2 -1.45 0.61 -11.03
N GLU A 3 -1.66 1.86 -10.61
CA GLU A 3 -2.03 2.99 -11.45
C GLU A 3 -0.84 3.55 -12.25
N TYR A 4 0.41 3.26 -11.84
CA TYR A 4 1.66 3.67 -12.50
C TYR A 4 1.76 5.18 -12.82
N THR A 5 1.17 6.03 -11.98
CA THR A 5 1.10 7.49 -12.18
C THR A 5 1.57 8.30 -10.97
N ALA A 6 2.13 7.64 -9.96
CA ALA A 6 2.84 8.33 -8.88
C ALA A 6 4.16 8.93 -9.40
N HIS A 7 4.71 9.90 -8.69
CA HIS A 7 5.97 10.53 -9.07
C HIS A 7 7.10 9.50 -9.08
N PHE A 8 8.02 9.60 -10.04
CA PHE A 8 9.19 8.75 -10.13
C PHE A 8 10.37 9.56 -10.65
N ASP A 9 11.43 9.64 -9.85
CA ASP A 9 12.73 10.20 -10.22
C ASP A 9 13.83 9.21 -9.84
N PRO A 10 14.56 8.63 -10.81
CA PRO A 10 15.65 7.69 -10.52
C PRO A 10 16.83 8.33 -9.77
N ASN A 11 16.92 9.67 -9.73
CA ASN A 11 17.97 10.41 -9.02
C ASN A 11 17.48 10.98 -7.68
N ASP A 12 16.17 10.97 -7.42
CA ASP A 12 15.57 11.41 -6.16
C ASP A 12 14.53 10.40 -5.67
N LEU A 13 15.01 9.44 -4.89
CA LEU A 13 14.17 8.40 -4.32
C LEU A 13 13.19 8.94 -3.27
N LYS A 14 13.45 10.11 -2.67
CA LYS A 14 12.58 10.67 -1.63
C LYS A 14 11.30 11.27 -2.19
N SER A 15 11.37 11.87 -3.39
CA SER A 15 10.18 12.38 -4.09
C SER A 15 9.42 11.27 -4.82
N THR A 16 10.04 10.11 -5.02
CA THR A 16 9.39 8.96 -5.67
C THR A 16 8.26 8.38 -4.82
N GLY A 17 7.20 7.93 -5.50
CA GLY A 17 6.03 7.31 -4.93
C GLY A 17 5.02 8.28 -4.30
N ILE A 18 5.23 9.59 -4.48
CA ILE A 18 4.27 10.63 -4.06
C ILE A 18 3.09 10.67 -5.04
N PRO A 19 1.83 10.67 -4.54
CA PRO A 19 0.66 10.87 -5.38
C PRO A 19 0.71 12.15 -6.22
N THR A 20 0.48 12.03 -7.53
CA THR A 20 0.43 13.18 -8.44
C THR A 20 -0.98 13.72 -8.62
N LYS A 21 -1.10 14.91 -9.21
CA LYS A 21 -2.41 15.45 -9.62
C LYS A 21 -3.16 14.52 -10.59
N GLN A 22 -2.44 13.73 -11.39
CA GLN A 22 -3.06 12.82 -12.35
C GLN A 22 -3.81 11.69 -11.65
N ILE A 23 -3.18 11.04 -10.67
CA ILE A 23 -3.84 9.96 -9.92
C ILE A 23 -5.00 10.51 -9.08
N ILE A 24 -4.85 11.68 -8.45
CA ILE A 24 -5.93 12.35 -7.70
C ILE A 24 -7.15 12.61 -8.60
N ASN A 25 -6.92 13.14 -9.81
CA ASN A 25 -7.99 13.38 -10.79
C ASN A 25 -8.66 12.08 -11.27
N ALA A 26 -7.92 10.97 -11.35
CA ALA A 26 -8.49 9.67 -11.71
C ALA A 26 -9.49 9.21 -10.63
N TYR A 27 -9.09 9.27 -9.36
CA TYR A 27 -9.95 8.95 -8.22
C TYR A 27 -11.20 9.83 -8.14
N GLU A 28 -11.07 11.14 -8.38
CA GLU A 28 -12.23 12.04 -8.40
C GLU A 28 -13.22 11.65 -9.51
N LYS A 29 -12.72 11.29 -10.70
CA LYS A 29 -13.57 10.88 -11.83
C LYS A 29 -14.25 9.54 -11.58
N TRP A 30 -13.56 8.60 -10.93
CA TRP A 30 -14.17 7.32 -10.53
C TRP A 30 -15.25 7.53 -9.46
N ALA A 31 -14.99 8.41 -8.49
CA ALA A 31 -15.99 8.82 -7.50
C ALA A 31 -17.21 9.46 -8.17
N TYR A 32 -17.01 10.39 -9.12
CA TYR A 32 -18.08 11.01 -9.89
C TYR A 32 -18.89 9.99 -10.70
N GLY A 33 -18.22 8.94 -11.19
CA GLY A 33 -18.85 7.80 -11.86
C GLY A 33 -19.73 6.93 -10.96
N GLY A 34 -19.80 7.20 -9.66
CA GLY A 34 -20.66 6.48 -8.71
C GLY A 34 -20.09 5.17 -8.17
N PHE A 35 -18.75 5.04 -8.16
CA PHE A 35 -18.10 3.84 -7.65
C PHE A 35 -18.23 3.79 -6.12
N GLY A 36 -19.06 2.87 -5.60
CA GLY A 36 -19.35 2.80 -4.16
C GLY A 36 -18.18 2.33 -3.28
N ILE A 37 -17.29 1.49 -3.82
CA ILE A 37 -16.06 1.04 -3.16
C ILE A 37 -14.92 1.21 -4.16
N MET A 38 -13.84 1.85 -3.71
CA MET A 38 -12.59 1.99 -4.45
C MET A 38 -11.44 1.37 -3.67
N SER A 39 -10.63 0.57 -4.36
CA SER A 39 -9.33 0.14 -3.86
C SER A 39 -8.25 0.90 -4.59
N THR A 40 -7.18 1.26 -3.88
CA THR A 40 -5.98 1.70 -4.57
C THR A 40 -5.31 0.59 -5.34
N GLY A 41 -4.47 0.97 -6.30
CA GLY A 41 -3.40 0.12 -6.75
C GLY A 41 -2.36 -0.10 -5.64
N ALA A 42 -1.47 -1.03 -5.90
CA ALA A 42 -0.51 -1.53 -4.93
C ALA A 42 0.42 -0.41 -4.44
N ILE A 43 0.29 -0.09 -3.16
CA ILE A 43 1.18 0.80 -2.44
C ILE A 43 2.33 -0.04 -1.89
N VAL A 44 3.55 0.28 -2.31
CA VAL A 44 4.77 -0.36 -1.83
C VAL A 44 5.20 0.23 -0.49
N LEU A 45 5.93 -0.55 0.30
CA LEU A 45 6.26 -0.20 1.68
C LEU A 45 7.69 0.30 1.90
N ASP A 46 8.52 0.28 0.86
CA ASP A 46 9.91 0.68 0.89
C ASP A 46 10.44 1.00 -0.51
N GLN A 47 11.60 1.65 -0.56
CA GLN A 47 12.29 1.98 -1.81
C GLN A 47 12.74 0.77 -2.62
N THR A 48 13.03 -0.37 -1.96
CA THR A 48 13.38 -1.60 -2.67
C THR A 48 12.24 -2.01 -3.60
N GLY A 49 10.99 -1.94 -3.12
CA GLY A 49 9.79 -2.19 -3.93
C GLY A 49 9.62 -1.24 -5.11
N LEU A 50 10.01 0.04 -4.98
CA LEU A 50 9.93 1.02 -6.08
C LEU A 50 10.91 0.73 -7.22
N ASN A 51 12.10 0.22 -6.91
CA ASN A 51 13.08 -0.18 -7.93
C ASN A 51 12.52 -1.27 -8.86
N PHE A 52 11.60 -2.10 -8.35
CA PHE A 52 10.90 -3.12 -9.14
C PHE A 52 9.63 -2.59 -9.84
N LEU A 53 9.00 -1.53 -9.32
CA LEU A 53 7.73 -1.00 -9.81
C LEU A 53 7.70 0.54 -9.85
N PRO A 54 8.39 1.16 -10.84
CA PRO A 54 8.37 2.60 -11.04
C PRO A 54 6.94 3.15 -11.23
N GLY A 55 6.63 4.28 -10.59
CA GLY A 55 5.31 4.93 -10.70
C GLY A 55 4.23 4.37 -9.76
N ASN A 56 4.57 3.41 -8.90
CA ASN A 56 3.71 3.03 -7.78
C ASN A 56 3.76 4.06 -6.66
N MET A 57 2.66 4.17 -5.91
CA MET A 57 2.66 4.90 -4.65
C MET A 57 3.50 4.17 -3.60
N LEU A 58 4.19 4.92 -2.75
CA LEU A 58 5.00 4.38 -1.65
C LEU A 58 4.52 4.94 -0.30
N ILE A 59 4.47 4.07 0.71
CA ILE A 59 4.36 4.44 2.11
C ILE A 59 5.43 3.70 2.90
N GLY A 60 6.49 4.39 3.30
CA GLY A 60 7.51 3.88 4.21
C GLY A 60 7.86 4.94 5.25
N GLU A 61 8.38 4.48 6.39
CA GLU A 61 8.69 5.35 7.53
C GLU A 61 9.84 6.31 7.21
N GLU A 62 10.85 5.84 6.50
CA GLU A 62 12.01 6.65 6.12
C GLU A 62 11.69 7.69 5.04
N GLU A 63 10.69 7.40 4.20
CA GLU A 63 10.30 8.27 3.12
C GLU A 63 9.29 9.33 3.57
N ASP A 64 8.53 9.12 4.65
CA ASP A 64 7.40 9.98 5.05
C ASP A 64 7.76 11.48 5.04
N SER A 65 6.89 12.26 4.41
CA SER A 65 7.06 13.69 4.18
C SER A 65 5.70 14.35 4.14
N GLU A 66 5.62 15.63 4.53
CA GLU A 66 4.37 16.41 4.51
C GLU A 66 3.69 16.35 3.13
N GLU A 67 4.44 16.53 2.04
CA GLU A 67 3.94 16.44 0.67
C GLU A 67 3.29 15.08 0.37
N ARG A 68 3.88 13.98 0.85
CA ARG A 68 3.30 12.65 0.68
C ARG A 68 2.02 12.51 1.49
N ARG A 69 1.98 13.01 2.73
CA ARG A 69 0.77 12.99 3.56
C ARG A 69 -0.37 13.72 2.85
N GLU A 70 -0.11 14.94 2.39
CA GLU A 70 -1.06 15.75 1.63
C GLU A 70 -1.52 15.05 0.35
N GLY A 71 -0.61 14.41 -0.39
CA GLY A 71 -0.94 13.66 -1.60
C GLY A 71 -1.91 12.50 -1.34
N PHE A 72 -1.70 11.74 -0.27
CA PHE A 72 -2.62 10.66 0.11
C PHE A 72 -3.95 11.17 0.66
N GLU A 73 -3.96 12.24 1.46
CA GLU A 73 -5.19 12.90 1.91
C GLU A 73 -6.00 13.45 0.73
N ALA A 74 -5.33 13.98 -0.30
CA ALA A 74 -5.97 14.46 -1.52
C ALA A 74 -6.64 13.32 -2.30
N ILE A 75 -6.01 12.14 -2.40
CA ILE A 75 -6.65 10.93 -2.96
C ILE A 75 -7.92 10.59 -2.19
N VAL A 76 -7.84 10.52 -0.87
CA VAL A 76 -9.00 10.18 -0.02
C VAL A 76 -10.12 11.19 -0.21
N LYS A 77 -9.80 12.48 -0.13
CA LYS A 77 -10.78 13.56 -0.30
C LYS A 77 -11.45 13.53 -1.68
N ALA A 78 -10.68 13.32 -2.74
CA ALA A 78 -11.19 13.19 -4.10
C ALA A 78 -12.12 11.97 -4.25
N SER A 79 -11.68 10.83 -3.71
CA SER A 79 -12.39 9.56 -3.78
C SER A 79 -13.72 9.58 -3.01
N LYS A 80 -13.74 10.23 -1.84
CA LYS A 80 -14.91 10.27 -0.95
C LYS A 80 -15.89 11.39 -1.29
N LYS A 81 -15.57 12.26 -2.26
CA LYS A 81 -16.40 13.41 -2.65
C LYS A 81 -17.87 13.06 -2.92
N TYR A 82 -18.15 11.85 -3.38
CA TYR A 82 -19.50 11.35 -3.69
C TYR A 82 -19.94 10.16 -2.83
N GLY A 83 -19.29 9.94 -1.67
CA GLY A 83 -19.71 8.94 -0.67
C GLY A 83 -19.08 7.55 -0.82
N SER A 84 -18.02 7.40 -1.60
CA SER A 84 -17.31 6.14 -1.79
C SER A 84 -16.56 5.69 -0.53
N ILE A 85 -16.47 4.38 -0.32
CA ILE A 85 -15.52 3.74 0.62
C ILE A 85 -14.17 3.59 -0.08
N VAL A 86 -13.08 3.94 0.60
CA VAL A 86 -11.73 3.93 0.03
C VAL A 86 -10.80 3.01 0.81
N LEU A 87 -10.28 1.99 0.13
CA LEU A 87 -9.39 1.00 0.71
C LEU A 87 -7.98 1.13 0.12
N ALA A 88 -6.96 1.15 0.98
CA ALA A 88 -5.57 1.18 0.55
C ALA A 88 -5.05 -0.24 0.29
N GLN A 89 -4.62 -0.55 -0.93
CA GLN A 89 -3.98 -1.83 -1.24
C GLN A 89 -2.50 -1.78 -0.83
N VAL A 90 -2.20 -2.34 0.34
CA VAL A 90 -0.84 -2.39 0.90
C VAL A 90 -0.15 -3.66 0.41
N ALA A 91 1.02 -3.49 -0.21
CA ALA A 91 1.77 -4.60 -0.80
C ALA A 91 3.23 -4.58 -0.34
N ASN A 92 3.66 -5.66 0.29
CA ASN A 92 5.08 -5.90 0.58
C ASN A 92 5.69 -6.61 -0.64
N ILE A 93 6.51 -5.91 -1.43
CA ILE A 93 6.94 -6.35 -2.78
C ILE A 93 8.42 -6.76 -2.82
N GLU A 94 9.13 -6.81 -1.70
CA GLU A 94 10.51 -7.28 -1.69
C GLU A 94 10.62 -8.79 -1.99
N ASP A 95 11.57 -9.13 -2.85
CA ASP A 95 11.80 -10.49 -3.37
C ASP A 95 12.24 -11.49 -2.28
N HIS A 96 12.53 -11.03 -1.07
CA HIS A 96 12.87 -11.81 0.12
C HIS A 96 11.99 -11.52 1.34
N MET A 97 11.12 -10.50 1.28
CA MET A 97 10.42 -9.95 2.45
C MET A 97 8.90 -9.88 2.34
N THR A 98 8.34 -10.46 1.27
CA THR A 98 6.96 -10.97 1.35
C THR A 98 6.84 -11.92 2.55
N PHE A 99 5.70 -11.86 3.25
CA PHE A 99 5.42 -12.73 4.40
C PHE A 99 5.75 -14.23 4.15
N PHE A 100 5.64 -14.67 2.89
CA PHE A 100 5.92 -16.05 2.46
C PHE A 100 7.40 -16.37 2.23
N LYS A 101 8.22 -15.37 1.93
CA LYS A 101 9.65 -15.56 1.65
C LYS A 101 10.55 -15.27 2.84
N ALA A 102 10.02 -14.62 3.88
CA ALA A 102 10.71 -14.42 5.16
C ALA A 102 11.07 -15.77 5.79
N GLN A 103 12.37 -16.06 5.86
CA GLN A 103 12.93 -17.30 6.38
C GLN A 103 13.13 -17.23 7.89
N THR A 104 13.43 -16.05 8.41
CA THR A 104 13.70 -15.79 9.83
C THR A 104 12.55 -15.06 10.53
N ASP A 105 12.49 -15.16 11.86
CA ASP A 105 11.51 -14.41 12.66
C ASP A 105 11.75 -12.89 12.60
N GLU A 106 13.00 -12.48 12.44
CA GLU A 106 13.37 -11.07 12.25
C GLU A 106 12.81 -10.49 10.95
N GLU A 107 12.97 -11.21 9.84
CA GLU A 107 12.40 -10.81 8.54
C GLU A 107 10.86 -10.72 8.60
N ARG A 108 10.21 -11.64 9.34
CA ARG A 108 8.75 -11.61 9.57
C ARG A 108 8.35 -10.38 10.37
N GLU A 109 9.04 -10.08 11.45
CA GLU A 109 8.76 -8.90 12.28
C GLU A 109 9.00 -7.59 11.52
N ASN A 110 10.02 -7.53 10.67
CA ASN A 110 10.25 -6.37 9.81
C ASN A 110 9.11 -6.18 8.80
N ALA A 111 8.67 -7.26 8.14
CA ALA A 111 7.50 -7.21 7.24
C ALA A 111 6.22 -6.75 7.95
N LEU A 112 6.00 -7.23 9.18
CA LEU A 112 4.90 -6.78 10.04
C LEU A 112 5.05 -5.30 10.43
N ALA A 113 6.26 -4.84 10.77
CA ALA A 113 6.53 -3.45 11.15
C ALA A 113 6.22 -2.48 10.01
N LYS A 114 6.70 -2.77 8.79
CA LYS A 114 6.37 -1.98 7.59
C LYS A 114 4.86 -1.92 7.37
N THR A 115 4.18 -3.07 7.49
CA THR A 115 2.71 -3.15 7.33
C THR A 115 1.97 -2.38 8.42
N ARG A 116 2.42 -2.45 9.68
CA ARG A 116 1.88 -1.69 10.82
C ARG A 116 1.94 -0.19 10.53
N TYR A 117 3.13 0.28 10.15
CA TYR A 117 3.35 1.68 9.84
C TYR A 117 2.42 2.16 8.74
N ALA A 118 2.37 1.45 7.61
CA ALA A 118 1.52 1.81 6.49
C ALA A 118 0.03 1.78 6.84
N THR A 119 -0.41 0.81 7.64
CA THR A 119 -1.81 0.72 8.10
C THR A 119 -2.19 1.93 8.95
N LYS A 120 -1.33 2.32 9.90
CA LYS A 120 -1.54 3.54 10.68
C LYS A 120 -1.52 4.78 9.80
N TYR A 121 -0.56 4.87 8.88
CA TYR A 121 -0.42 5.97 7.94
C TYR A 121 -1.72 6.18 7.15
N VAL A 122 -2.28 5.14 6.53
CA VAL A 122 -3.50 5.30 5.72
C VAL A 122 -4.74 5.58 6.57
N TYR A 123 -4.82 4.99 7.77
CA TYR A 123 -5.91 5.28 8.70
C TYR A 123 -5.91 6.76 9.10
N ASP A 124 -4.76 7.30 9.48
CA ASP A 124 -4.61 8.72 9.86
C ASP A 124 -4.95 9.69 8.71
N ARG A 125 -4.88 9.22 7.45
CA ARG A 125 -5.17 9.98 6.21
C ARG A 125 -6.65 9.87 5.79
N GLY A 126 -7.47 9.09 6.51
CA GLY A 126 -8.92 8.98 6.28
C GLY A 126 -9.37 7.88 5.32
N PHE A 127 -8.49 6.92 4.99
CA PHE A 127 -8.89 5.68 4.34
C PHE A 127 -9.83 4.88 5.26
N ASP A 128 -10.79 4.17 4.66
CA ASP A 128 -11.79 3.40 5.39
C ASP A 128 -11.30 1.98 5.75
N GLY A 129 -10.18 1.55 5.15
CA GLY A 129 -9.56 0.27 5.44
C GLY A 129 -8.38 -0.04 4.53
N ILE A 130 -7.87 -1.26 4.64
CA ILE A 130 -6.77 -1.76 3.83
C ILE A 130 -7.16 -3.05 3.10
N ILE A 131 -6.54 -3.27 1.95
CA ILE A 131 -6.45 -4.58 1.31
C ILE A 131 -5.00 -5.02 1.44
N LEU A 132 -4.76 -6.07 2.22
CA LEU A 132 -3.42 -6.64 2.30
C LEU A 132 -3.16 -7.49 1.06
N GLN A 133 -2.26 -7.03 0.19
CA GLN A 133 -1.87 -7.78 -0.99
C GLN A 133 -0.86 -8.86 -0.62
N ILE A 134 -1.37 -10.07 -0.58
CA ILE A 134 -0.65 -11.29 -0.26
C ILE A 134 -0.41 -12.03 -1.60
N LEU A 135 0.79 -11.89 -2.17
CA LEU A 135 1.17 -12.67 -3.36
C LEU A 135 1.68 -14.04 -2.90
N PRO A 136 1.05 -15.16 -3.33
CA PRO A 136 1.61 -16.46 -3.06
C PRO A 136 2.97 -16.57 -3.76
N ALA A 137 4.00 -17.00 -3.02
CA ALA A 137 5.23 -17.44 -3.65
C ALA A 137 4.86 -18.55 -4.64
N ALA A 138 5.32 -18.46 -5.89
CA ALA A 138 5.02 -19.40 -6.96
C ALA A 138 5.71 -20.76 -6.77
N GLN A 139 5.58 -21.37 -5.59
CA GLN A 139 5.88 -22.78 -5.36
C GLN A 139 4.54 -23.51 -5.31
N ASP A 140 4.20 -24.13 -6.44
CA ASP A 140 3.24 -25.23 -6.57
C ASP A 140 1.74 -24.90 -6.54
N GLY A 141 1.36 -23.61 -6.65
CA GLY A 141 -0.03 -23.21 -6.88
C GLY A 141 -0.98 -23.49 -5.71
N LYS A 142 -0.45 -23.81 -4.53
CA LYS A 142 -1.21 -23.96 -3.29
C LYS A 142 -1.00 -22.71 -2.45
N THR A 143 -2.07 -21.94 -2.27
CA THR A 143 -2.12 -20.91 -1.23
C THR A 143 -1.93 -21.59 0.13
N ASP A 144 -0.87 -21.23 0.85
CA ASP A 144 -0.68 -21.70 2.22
C ASP A 144 -1.71 -21.01 3.13
N LEU A 145 -2.83 -21.71 3.33
CA LEU A 145 -3.94 -21.30 4.18
C LEU A 145 -3.49 -21.13 5.64
N GLU A 146 -2.50 -21.92 6.09
CA GLU A 146 -1.98 -21.86 7.45
C GLU A 146 -1.15 -20.60 7.66
N LEU A 147 -0.33 -20.22 6.68
CA LEU A 147 0.39 -18.96 6.74
C LEU A 147 -0.54 -17.75 6.62
N THR A 148 -1.56 -17.83 5.77
CA THR A 148 -2.60 -16.78 5.67
C THR A 148 -3.27 -16.55 7.02
N LYS A 149 -3.60 -17.62 7.76
CA LYS A 149 -4.14 -17.53 9.12
C LYS A 149 -3.15 -16.86 10.09
N LYS A 150 -1.86 -17.21 10.04
CA LYS A 150 -0.83 -16.58 10.88
C LYS A 150 -0.70 -15.07 10.62
N VAL A 151 -0.76 -14.66 9.35
CA VAL A 151 -0.76 -13.23 8.99
C VAL A 151 -2.01 -12.54 9.50
N VAL A 152 -3.20 -13.15 9.34
CA VAL A 152 -4.46 -12.61 9.88
C VAL A 152 -4.39 -12.49 11.41
N GLU A 153 -3.95 -13.52 12.13
CA GLU A 153 -3.79 -13.50 13.59
C GLU A 153 -2.79 -12.43 14.05
N ALA A 154 -1.68 -12.27 13.33
CA ALA A 154 -0.72 -11.20 13.61
C ALA A 154 -1.36 -9.83 13.41
N MET A 155 -2.13 -9.63 12.33
CA MET A 155 -2.85 -8.39 12.07
C MET A 155 -3.97 -8.11 13.06
N GLU A 156 -4.71 -9.13 13.52
CA GLU A 156 -5.75 -8.98 14.54
C GLU A 156 -5.17 -8.48 15.88
N LYS A 157 -3.95 -8.89 16.22
CA LYS A 157 -3.24 -8.37 17.39
C LYS A 157 -2.81 -6.91 17.25
N LEU A 158 -2.79 -6.37 16.03
CA LEU A 158 -2.38 -4.99 15.76
C LEU A 158 -3.54 -3.99 15.78
N VAL A 159 -4.77 -4.49 15.65
CA VAL A 159 -6.00 -3.67 15.69
C VAL A 159 -6.58 -3.58 17.12
N ARG A 160 -6.05 -4.34 18.08
CA ARG A 160 -6.44 -4.32 19.51
C ARG A 160 -5.41 -3.59 20.36
#